data_AF-A0A845K4T6-F1
#
_entry.id   AF-A0A845K4T6-F1
#
_cell.length_a   1.000
_cell.length_b   1.000
_cell.length_c   1.000
_cell.angle_alpha   90.00
_cell.angle_beta   90.00
_cell.angle_gamma   90.00
#
_symmetry.space_group_name_H-M   'P 1'
#
loop_
_entity.id
_entity.type
_entity.pdbx_description
1 polymer ?
#
loop_
_entity_poly.entity_id
_entity_poly.type
_entity_poly.pdbx_seq_one_letter_code
_entity_poly.pdbx_strand_id
1 'polypeptide(L)' 'MKVLGIIPARYGSSRFPGKPLVDLKGKSMIRRVYEGAENSQL' A
#
# COMPACT_ATOMS: atom_id res chain seq x y z
N MET A 1 -18.18 -16.56 2.85
CA MET A 1 -17.40 -16.29 1.62
C MET A 1 -15.99 -15.92 2.04
N LYS A 2 -14.94 -16.36 1.33
CA LYS A 2 -13.55 -15.95 1.64
C LYS A 2 -13.08 -15.01 0.54
N VAL A 3 -12.51 -13.88 0.92
CA VAL A 3 -11.98 -12.85 0.00
C VAL A 3 -10.47 -12.73 0.23
N LEU A 4 -9.69 -12.69 -0.85
CA LEU A 4 -8.25 -12.47 -0.82
C LEU A 4 -7.93 -11.12 -1.45
N GLY A 5 -7.42 -10.18 -0.66
CA GLY A 5 -6.88 -8.91 -1.15
C GLY A 5 -5.39 -9.02 -1.46
N ILE A 6 -4.95 -8.45 -2.58
CA ILE A 6 -3.53 -8.38 -2.97
C ILE A 6 -3.16 -6.92 -3.19
N ILE A 7 -2.11 -6.45 -2.51
CA ILE A 7 -1.55 -5.10 -2.70
C ILE A 7 -0.24 -5.24 -3.49
N PRO A 8 -0.25 -4.98 -4.81
CA PRO A 8 0.98 -5.06 -5.60
C PRO A 8 1.91 -3.90 -5.26
N ALA A 9 3.19 -4.20 -5.01
CA ALA A 9 4.20 -3.19 -4.71
C ALA A 9 5.53 -3.55 -5.39
N ARG A 10 6.19 -2.54 -5.98
CA ARG A 10 7.53 -2.67 -6.55
C ARG A 10 8.38 -1.45 -6.24
N TYR A 11 9.67 -1.66 -6.00
CA TYR A 11 10.61 -0.58 -5.69
C TYR A 11 10.97 0.28 -6.92
N GLY A 12 11.18 -0.37 -8.09
CA GLY A 12 11.68 0.24 -9.34
C GLY A 12 10.69 1.11 -10.12
N SER A 13 10.02 2.04 -9.44
CA SER A 13 9.18 3.05 -10.09
C SER A 13 10.04 4.15 -10.73
N SER A 14 9.82 4.45 -12.01
CA SER A 14 10.65 5.41 -12.78
C SER A 14 10.26 6.88 -12.54
N ARG A 15 8.97 7.17 -12.36
CA ARG A 15 8.47 8.54 -12.11
C ARG A 15 8.56 8.96 -10.64
N PHE A 16 8.49 7.98 -9.74
CA PHE A 16 8.59 8.22 -8.30
C PHE A 16 9.32 7.03 -7.65
N PRO A 17 10.66 7.04 -7.61
CA PRO A 17 11.46 5.93 -7.09
C PRO A 17 11.10 5.57 -5.66
N GLY A 18 11.05 4.27 -5.34
CA GLY A 18 10.73 3.81 -3.99
C GLY A 18 9.30 4.08 -3.54
N LYS A 19 8.40 4.46 -4.46
CA LYS A 19 7.00 4.87 -4.18
C LYS A 19 6.28 4.11 -3.04
N PRO A 20 6.31 2.77 -2.95
CA PRO A 20 5.62 2.07 -1.85
C PRO A 20 6.17 2.39 -0.45
N LEU A 21 7.47 2.67 -0.33
CA LEU A 21 8.16 2.92 0.93
C LEU A 21 8.27 4.41 1.29
N VAL A 22 7.88 5.30 0.37
CA VAL A 22 7.88 6.74 0.63
C VAL A 22 7.04 7.06 1.86
N ASP A 23 7.60 7.86 2.76
CA ASP A 23 6.88 8.39 3.90
C ASP A 23 5.86 9.45 3.46
N LEU A 24 4.64 9.28 3.94
CA LEU A 24 3.55 10.22 3.77
C LEU A 24 3.05 10.57 5.16
N LYS A 25 3.54 11.67 5.73
CA LYS A 25 3.17 12.16 7.08
C LYS A 25 3.33 11.09 8.17
N GLY A 26 4.50 10.46 8.26
CA GLY A 26 4.84 9.46 9.29
C GLY A 26 4.30 8.04 9.04
N LYS A 27 3.78 7.77 7.84
CA LYS A 27 3.40 6.42 7.41
C LYS A 27 3.79 6.19 5.95
N SER A 28 4.36 5.02 5.67
CA SER A 28 4.66 4.64 4.28
C SER A 28 3.39 4.51 3.43
N MET A 29 3.52 4.78 2.12
CA MET A 29 2.41 4.64 1.18
C MET A 29 1.76 3.25 1.25
N ILE A 30 2.56 2.18 1.30
CA ILE A 30 2.03 0.81 1.35
C ILE A 30 1.28 0.52 2.67
N ARG A 31 1.77 1.06 3.80
CA ARG A 31 1.10 0.90 5.09
C ARG A 31 -0.29 1.53 5.08
N ARG A 32 -0.44 2.70 4.44
CA ARG A 32 -1.75 3.37 4.30
C ARG A 32 -2.76 2.53 3.49
N VAL A 33 -2.32 1.88 2.42
CA VAL A 33 -3.20 1.00 1.62
C VAL A 33 -3.59 -0.24 2.41
N TYR A 34 -2.63 -0.84 3.14
CA TYR A 34 -2.90 -1.97 4.03
C TYR A 34 -3.94 -1.62 5.10
N GLU A 35 -3.76 -0.51 5.82
CA GLU A 35 -4.71 -0.07 6.85
C GLU A 35 -6.09 0.26 6.24
N GLY A 36 -6.13 0.80 5.02
CA GLY A 36 -7.40 1.02 4.31
C GLY A 36 -8.12 -0.27 3.94
N ALA A 37 -7.38 -1.29 3.50
CA ALA A 37 -7.92 -2.60 3.18
C ALA A 37 -8.38 -3.35 4.45
N GLU A 38 -7.62 -3.24 5.54
CA GLU A 38 -7.92 -3.83 6.86
C GLU A 38 -9.22 -3.28 7.47
N ASN A 39 -9.51 -1.99 7.27
CA ASN A 39 -10.74 -1.36 7.76
C ASN A 39 -11.96 -1.59 6.84
N SER A 40 -11.80 -2.33 5.74
CA SER A 40 -12.90 -2.62 4.82
C SER A 40 -13.90 -3.60 5.44
N GLN A 41 -15.19 -3.44 5.13
CA GLN A 41 -16.27 -4.35 5.57
C GLN A 41 -16.62 -5.42 4.53
N LEU A 42 -15.78 -5.56 3.49
CA LEU A 42 -15.91 -6.56 2.44
C LEU A 42 -15.59 -7.98 2.92
#